data_AF-A0AAD6YY93-F1
#
_entry.id   AF-A0AAD6YY93-F1
#
_cell.length_a   1.000
_cell.length_b   1.000
_cell.length_c   1.000
_cell.angle_alpha   90.00
_cell.angle_beta   90.00
_cell.angle_gamma   90.00
#
_symmetry.space_group_name_H-M   'P 1'
#
loop_
_entity.id
_entity.type
_entity.pdbx_description
1 polymer ?
#
loop_
_entity_poly.entity_id
_entity_poly.type
_entity_poly.pdbx_seq_one_letter_code
_entity_poly.pdbx_strand_id
1 'polypeptide(L)'
;MHLLSQFLILQSVLLLFTAGSNSNHLQQRPFLLDDIAGRILNAQDFNTPGGVGVAVVQKTPESGWRVETKGYGLAKVDGTRVTEDTLFGIGSNSKLFDVLATGLLISNSSLSPRISWDLKIASFVPEWKLMDPTASSQTTIQDVMSHRTGMPRHDFIFPSDTVPDIYNNHMYTLLSYFPPLLTGIPFEIYVNDFILKPLGMNSTTYFSKTAVESGHLADGMGRDGVNQTEDVFGLGRVRAYPFWAPNEGNPGNVLSGLGGFISNVKDMEIWLQTLLGEGRHPADGETVIPEDVIRRVASGVTIAIPAA
;
A
#
# COMPACT_ATOMS: atom_id res chain seq x y z
N MET A 1 1.11 -23.93 -14.89
CA MET A 1 1.94 -22.71 -15.06
C MET A 1 1.10 -21.61 -15.74
N HIS A 2 -0.10 -21.37 -15.19
CA HIS A 2 -1.16 -20.54 -15.78
C HIS A 2 -1.73 -19.70 -14.63
N LEU A 3 -1.96 -18.41 -14.85
CA LEU A 3 -2.59 -17.40 -13.95
C LEU A 3 -1.68 -16.48 -13.12
N LEU A 4 -0.35 -16.61 -13.16
CA LEU A 4 0.56 -15.62 -12.53
C LEU A 4 0.51 -14.21 -13.18
N SER A 5 -0.26 -14.00 -14.25
CA SER A 5 -0.24 -12.77 -15.06
C SER A 5 -1.37 -11.77 -14.81
N GLN A 6 -2.29 -12.01 -13.86
CA GLN A 6 -3.50 -11.15 -13.73
C GLN A 6 -3.42 -10.00 -12.72
N PHE A 7 -2.34 -9.85 -11.96
CA PHE A 7 -2.13 -8.65 -11.15
C PHE A 7 -0.65 -8.28 -11.11
N LEU A 8 -0.22 -7.52 -12.11
CA LEU A 8 0.97 -6.69 -11.96
C LEU A 8 0.59 -5.58 -10.97
N ILE A 9 0.80 -5.90 -9.68
CA ILE A 9 0.95 -4.94 -8.61
C ILE A 9 1.99 -3.94 -9.12
N LEU A 10 1.58 -2.68 -9.27
CA LEU A 10 2.48 -1.56 -9.49
C LEU A 10 3.40 -1.50 -8.25
N GLN A 11 4.50 -2.23 -8.29
CA GLN A 11 5.53 -2.16 -7.27
C GLN A 11 6.28 -0.86 -7.48
N SER A 12 6.06 0.08 -6.57
CA SER A 12 7.01 1.13 -6.28
C SER A 12 8.36 0.46 -5.97
N VAL A 13 9.29 0.57 -6.92
CA VAL A 13 10.66 0.11 -6.74
C VAL A 13 11.33 1.02 -5.71
N LEU A 14 11.42 0.57 -4.45
CA LEU A 14 12.21 1.22 -3.41
C LEU A 14 13.66 0.72 -3.53
N LEU A 15 14.49 1.43 -4.30
CA LEU A 15 15.94 1.17 -4.34
C LEU A 15 16.61 1.81 -3.12
N LEU A 16 16.85 1.00 -2.08
CA LEU A 16 17.72 1.38 -0.96
C LEU A 16 19.18 1.24 -1.39
N PHE A 17 19.85 2.36 -1.62
CA PHE A 17 21.31 2.39 -1.74
C PHE A 17 21.94 2.53 -0.35
N THR A 18 22.73 1.55 0.06
CA THR A 18 23.62 1.69 1.22
C THR A 18 24.75 2.64 0.87
N ALA A 19 24.80 3.80 1.53
CA ALA A 19 25.81 4.81 1.28
C ALA A 19 27.16 4.38 1.89
N GLY A 20 28.12 4.06 1.01
CA GLY A 20 29.54 4.12 1.34
C GLY A 20 29.95 5.58 1.58
N SER A 21 30.75 5.81 2.61
CA SER A 21 31.18 7.11 3.13
C SER A 21 31.82 8.00 2.06
N ASN A 22 31.07 8.97 1.54
CA ASN A 22 31.57 10.23 0.95
C ASN A 22 30.40 11.24 0.83
N SER A 23 30.15 11.95 1.93
CA SER A 23 28.97 12.80 2.16
C SER A 23 28.78 13.94 1.15
N ASN A 24 29.87 14.43 0.54
CA ASN A 24 29.82 15.60 -0.36
C ASN A 24 29.40 15.29 -1.80
N HIS A 25 29.39 14.02 -2.24
CA HIS A 25 29.05 13.67 -3.62
C HIS A 25 27.57 13.28 -3.84
N LEU A 26 26.83 12.98 -2.78
CA LEU A 26 25.43 12.55 -2.87
C LEU A 26 24.45 13.72 -3.00
N GLN A 27 24.82 14.93 -2.56
CA GLN A 27 23.97 16.13 -2.62
C GLN A 27 23.88 16.77 -4.01
N GLN A 28 24.81 16.46 -4.92
CA GLN A 28 24.90 17.13 -6.23
C GLN A 28 24.46 16.27 -7.42
N ARG A 29 24.04 15.01 -7.21
CA ARG A 29 23.53 14.20 -8.33
C ARG A 29 22.08 14.61 -8.62
N PRO A 30 21.73 14.97 -9.87
CA PRO A 30 20.34 15.14 -10.24
C PRO A 30 19.59 13.83 -9.97
N PHE A 31 18.34 13.91 -9.52
CA PHE A 31 17.56 12.69 -9.48
C PHE A 31 17.27 12.29 -10.94
N LEU A 32 17.44 11.00 -11.23
CA LEU A 32 17.28 10.48 -12.59
C LEU A 32 15.84 10.06 -12.83
N LEU A 33 14.86 10.93 -12.50
CA LEU A 33 13.43 10.59 -12.64
C LEU A 33 13.09 10.25 -14.10
N ASP A 34 13.64 11.02 -15.05
CA ASP A 34 13.43 10.79 -16.48
C ASP A 34 13.98 9.42 -16.91
N ASP A 35 15.09 8.95 -16.35
CA ASP A 35 15.65 7.61 -16.66
C ASP A 35 14.79 6.50 -16.03
N ILE A 36 14.33 6.69 -14.78
CA ILE A 36 13.46 5.74 -14.09
C ILE A 36 12.13 5.60 -14.86
N ALA A 37 11.49 6.72 -15.16
CA ALA A 37 10.25 6.74 -15.94
C ALA A 37 10.48 6.24 -17.37
N GLY A 38 11.61 6.59 -17.97
CA GLY A 38 12.05 6.11 -19.27
C GLY A 38 12.04 4.59 -19.35
N ARG A 39 12.60 3.90 -18.35
CA ARG A 39 12.56 2.42 -18.27
C ARG A 39 11.15 1.87 -18.05
N ILE A 40 10.33 2.49 -17.21
CA ILE A 40 8.95 2.02 -16.98
C ILE A 40 8.09 2.14 -18.24
N LEU A 41 8.29 3.20 -19.03
CA LEU A 41 7.51 3.46 -20.24
C LEU A 41 8.11 2.82 -21.49
N ASN A 42 9.34 2.33 -21.43
CA ASN A 42 10.02 1.77 -22.58
C ASN A 42 9.30 0.51 -23.08
N ALA A 43 9.04 0.45 -24.38
CA ALA A 43 8.40 -0.68 -25.05
C ALA A 43 9.22 -1.98 -25.01
N GLN A 44 10.53 -1.90 -24.77
CA GLN A 44 11.43 -3.05 -24.62
C GLN A 44 11.60 -3.50 -23.17
N ASP A 45 11.16 -2.70 -22.20
CA ASP A 45 11.20 -3.03 -20.77
C ASP A 45 9.79 -3.45 -20.31
N PHE A 46 9.00 -2.52 -19.75
CA PHE A 46 7.68 -2.82 -19.17
C PHE A 46 6.50 -2.50 -20.09
N ASN A 47 6.71 -1.68 -21.14
CA ASN A 47 5.71 -1.33 -22.16
C ASN A 47 4.31 -0.97 -21.62
N THR A 48 4.25 -0.28 -20.49
CA THR A 48 2.98 0.03 -19.82
C THR A 48 2.07 0.85 -20.76
N PRO A 49 0.79 0.49 -20.91
CA PRO A 49 -0.13 1.22 -21.77
C PRO A 49 -0.56 2.57 -21.17
N GLY A 50 -0.34 2.77 -19.86
CA GLY A 50 -0.71 3.98 -19.14
C GLY A 50 0.50 4.83 -18.76
N GLY A 51 0.43 5.44 -17.60
CA GLY A 51 1.43 6.35 -17.08
C GLY A 51 1.70 6.12 -15.60
N VAL A 52 2.60 6.93 -15.05
CA VAL A 52 3.19 6.75 -13.72
C VAL A 52 3.51 8.13 -13.13
N GLY A 53 3.20 8.31 -11.85
CA GLY A 53 3.78 9.37 -11.02
C GLY A 53 5.02 8.85 -10.30
N VAL A 54 6.13 9.58 -10.36
CA VAL A 54 7.39 9.22 -9.70
C VAL A 54 7.77 10.33 -8.73
N ALA A 55 8.07 9.96 -7.49
CA ALA A 55 8.72 10.82 -6.50
C ALA A 55 10.05 10.19 -6.07
N VAL A 56 11.07 11.02 -5.87
CA VAL A 56 12.29 10.64 -5.18
C VAL A 56 12.45 11.55 -3.97
N VAL A 57 12.48 10.93 -2.80
CA VAL A 57 12.59 11.61 -1.50
C VAL A 57 13.94 11.27 -0.87
N GLN A 58 14.68 12.30 -0.45
CA GLN A 58 15.95 12.16 0.24
C GLN A 58 15.95 13.04 1.49
N LYS A 59 16.30 12.46 2.64
CA LYS A 59 16.56 13.22 3.87
C LYS A 59 17.89 13.95 3.73
N THR A 60 17.92 15.26 3.97
CA THR A 60 19.14 16.07 3.89
C THR A 60 19.45 16.69 5.25
N PRO A 61 20.75 16.90 5.58
CA PRO A 61 21.13 17.58 6.82
C PRO A 61 20.71 19.06 6.87
N GLU A 62 20.55 19.71 5.72
CA GLU A 62 20.43 21.17 5.60
C GLU A 62 18.98 21.67 5.46
N SER A 63 18.14 20.97 4.67
CA SER A 63 16.76 21.36 4.37
C SER A 63 15.71 20.44 4.98
N GLY A 64 16.14 19.43 5.75
CA GLY A 64 15.31 18.32 6.22
C GLY A 64 15.02 17.30 5.11
N TRP A 65 14.46 17.78 4.00
CA TRP A 65 14.06 16.96 2.86
C TRP A 65 14.45 17.59 1.52
N ARG A 66 14.80 16.74 0.56
CA ARG A 66 14.90 17.05 -0.87
C ARG A 66 13.96 16.11 -1.60
N VAL A 67 13.02 16.67 -2.35
CA VAL A 67 11.99 15.93 -3.08
C VAL A 67 11.96 16.37 -4.52
N GLU A 68 11.82 15.42 -5.45
CA GLU A 68 11.53 15.69 -6.84
C GLU A 68 10.43 14.74 -7.30
N THR A 69 9.41 15.30 -7.94
CA THR A 69 8.17 14.60 -8.28
C THR A 69 7.75 14.97 -9.69
N LYS A 70 7.26 13.98 -10.45
CA LYS A 70 6.82 14.19 -11.84
C LYS A 70 5.89 13.09 -12.33
N GLY A 71 4.94 13.47 -13.19
CA GLY A 71 4.05 12.57 -13.92
C GLY A 71 4.55 12.25 -15.32
N TYR A 72 4.35 11.01 -15.77
CA TYR A 72 4.74 10.54 -17.11
C TYR A 72 3.68 9.62 -17.73
N GLY A 73 3.62 9.59 -19.07
CA GLY A 73 2.69 8.73 -19.81
C GLY A 73 1.25 9.24 -19.78
N LEU A 74 0.31 8.32 -20.02
CA LEU A 74 -1.12 8.63 -20.14
C LEU A 74 -1.88 8.24 -18.86
N ALA A 75 -2.68 9.18 -18.35
CA ALA A 75 -3.61 8.92 -17.26
C ALA A 75 -4.91 8.28 -17.75
N LYS A 76 -5.31 8.57 -19.00
CA LYS A 76 -6.57 8.09 -19.57
C LYS A 76 -6.40 7.65 -21.01
N VAL A 77 -7.30 6.77 -21.48
CA VAL A 77 -7.30 6.28 -22.86
C VAL A 77 -7.56 7.37 -23.90
N ASP A 78 -8.13 8.51 -23.49
CA ASP A 78 -8.40 9.67 -24.34
C ASP A 78 -7.16 10.53 -24.65
N GLY A 79 -5.99 10.17 -24.10
CA GLY A 79 -4.74 10.90 -24.27
C GLY A 79 -4.42 11.91 -23.17
N THR A 80 -5.26 12.01 -22.13
CA THR A 80 -4.95 12.80 -20.93
C THR A 80 -3.62 12.34 -20.34
N ARG A 81 -2.72 13.29 -20.08
CA ARG A 81 -1.39 13.02 -19.52
C ARG A 81 -1.43 12.88 -18.00
N VAL A 82 -0.54 12.04 -17.47
CA VAL A 82 -0.29 12.01 -16.03
C VAL A 82 0.35 13.31 -15.58
N THR A 83 -0.18 13.85 -14.49
CA THR A 83 0.37 14.95 -13.70
C THR A 83 0.66 14.46 -12.28
N GLU A 84 1.29 15.30 -11.48
CA GLU A 84 1.58 15.02 -10.07
C GLU A 84 0.30 14.85 -9.23
N ASP A 85 -0.81 15.43 -9.69
CA ASP A 85 -2.12 15.37 -9.02
C ASP A 85 -2.95 14.16 -9.47
N THR A 86 -2.49 13.40 -10.48
CA THR A 86 -3.23 12.24 -11.00
C THR A 86 -3.37 11.16 -9.94
N LEU A 87 -4.61 10.73 -9.70
CA LEU A 87 -4.96 9.72 -8.71
C LEU A 87 -4.91 8.31 -9.30
N PHE A 88 -4.28 7.40 -8.57
CA PHE A 88 -4.17 5.99 -8.89
C PHE A 88 -4.65 5.15 -7.72
N GLY A 89 -5.36 4.05 -8.01
CA GLY A 89 -5.52 2.98 -7.02
C GLY A 89 -4.17 2.31 -6.79
N ILE A 90 -3.66 2.31 -5.55
CA ILE A 90 -2.32 1.79 -5.24
C ILE A 90 -2.32 0.32 -4.78
N GLY A 91 -3.49 -0.32 -4.83
CA GLY A 91 -3.67 -1.75 -4.56
C GLY A 91 -3.14 -2.14 -3.19
N SER A 92 -2.36 -3.22 -3.13
CA SER A 92 -1.91 -3.81 -1.85
C SER A 92 -0.99 -2.92 -1.00
N ASN A 93 -0.52 -1.77 -1.51
CA ASN A 93 0.11 -0.75 -0.66
C ASN A 93 -0.85 -0.23 0.44
N SER A 94 -2.17 -0.36 0.23
CA SER A 94 -3.23 -0.06 1.21
C SER A 94 -3.01 -0.78 2.56
N LYS A 95 -2.42 -1.99 2.52
CA LYS A 95 -2.21 -2.85 3.69
C LYS A 95 -1.34 -2.23 4.77
N LEU A 96 -0.42 -1.34 4.40
CA LEU A 96 0.39 -0.64 5.39
C LEU A 96 -0.49 0.22 6.31
N PHE A 97 -1.56 0.80 5.78
CA PHE A 97 -2.49 1.63 6.56
C PHE A 97 -3.37 0.79 7.51
N ASP A 98 -3.69 -0.47 7.18
CA ASP A 98 -4.33 -1.41 8.12
C ASP A 98 -3.44 -1.67 9.35
N VAL A 99 -2.17 -1.96 9.07
CA VAL A 99 -1.19 -2.30 10.11
C VAL A 99 -0.90 -1.07 10.98
N LEU A 100 -0.81 0.12 10.40
CA LEU A 100 -0.63 1.36 11.14
C LEU A 100 -1.87 1.76 11.94
N ALA A 101 -3.07 1.64 11.38
CA ALA A 101 -4.31 1.86 12.13
C ALA A 101 -4.38 0.94 13.35
N THR A 102 -3.99 -0.32 13.20
CA THR A 102 -3.86 -1.28 14.31
C THR A 102 -2.82 -0.84 15.33
N GLY A 103 -1.65 -0.36 14.88
CA GLY A 103 -0.62 0.18 15.74
C GLY A 103 -1.07 1.41 16.53
N LEU A 104 -1.83 2.31 15.91
CA LEU A 104 -2.43 3.48 16.57
C LEU A 104 -3.43 3.04 17.65
N LEU A 105 -4.28 2.05 17.38
CA LEU A 105 -5.17 1.44 18.38
C LEU A 105 -4.40 0.85 19.57
N ILE A 106 -3.30 0.13 19.31
CA ILE A 106 -2.42 -0.42 20.36
C ILE A 106 -1.76 0.69 21.19
N SER A 107 -1.32 1.77 20.54
CA SER A 107 -0.67 2.91 21.20
C SER A 107 -1.63 3.80 21.98
N ASN A 108 -2.94 3.71 21.70
CA ASN A 108 -3.97 4.52 22.34
C ASN A 108 -4.19 4.06 23.80
N SER A 109 -3.60 4.79 24.74
CA SER A 109 -3.72 4.51 26.17
C SER A 109 -5.15 4.58 26.71
N SER A 110 -6.03 5.31 26.01
CA SER A 110 -7.43 5.52 26.39
C SER A 110 -8.37 4.43 25.84
N LEU A 111 -7.87 3.54 24.98
CA LEU A 111 -8.66 2.44 24.44
C LEU A 111 -9.02 1.43 25.54
N SER A 112 -10.28 0.99 25.59
CA SER A 112 -10.76 -0.03 26.52
C SER A 112 -11.71 -1.00 25.79
N PRO A 113 -11.40 -2.32 25.75
CA PRO A 113 -10.22 -2.96 26.32
C PRO A 113 -8.92 -2.58 25.58
N ARG A 114 -7.79 -2.61 26.29
CA ARG A 114 -6.46 -2.45 25.68
C ARG A 114 -6.13 -3.67 24.83
N ILE A 115 -5.48 -3.45 23.70
CA ILE A 115 -4.93 -4.51 22.84
C ILE A 115 -3.41 -4.43 22.74
N SER A 116 -2.78 -5.51 22.31
CA SER A 116 -1.32 -5.58 22.11
C SER A 116 -0.97 -6.48 20.92
N TRP A 117 0.23 -6.33 20.38
CA TRP A 117 0.70 -7.09 19.21
C TRP A 117 0.58 -8.62 19.38
N ASP A 118 0.82 -9.12 20.59
CA ASP A 118 0.78 -10.56 20.90
C ASP A 118 -0.60 -11.02 21.43
N LEU A 119 -1.59 -10.12 21.49
CA LEU A 119 -2.94 -10.46 21.93
C LEU A 119 -3.57 -11.44 20.94
N LYS A 120 -4.23 -12.47 21.47
CA LYS A 120 -4.93 -13.48 20.67
C LYS A 120 -6.19 -12.88 20.05
N ILE A 121 -6.39 -13.08 18.75
CA ILE A 121 -7.60 -12.57 18.06
C ILE A 121 -8.88 -13.08 18.72
N ALA A 122 -8.89 -14.35 19.11
CA ALA A 122 -10.00 -15.01 19.77
C ALA A 122 -10.42 -14.36 21.11
N SER A 123 -9.59 -13.52 21.74
CA SER A 123 -9.95 -12.89 23.01
C SER A 123 -10.77 -11.61 22.87
N PHE A 124 -10.85 -11.03 21.67
CA PHE A 124 -11.55 -9.76 21.45
C PHE A 124 -12.38 -9.69 20.16
N VAL A 125 -12.24 -10.66 19.24
CA VAL A 125 -13.09 -10.81 18.05
C VAL A 125 -13.99 -12.04 18.27
N PRO A 126 -15.26 -11.88 18.71
CA PRO A 126 -16.12 -13.00 19.10
C PRO A 126 -16.37 -14.03 18.00
N GLU A 127 -16.39 -13.60 16.74
CA GLU A 127 -16.70 -14.41 15.57
C GLU A 127 -15.45 -15.12 15.00
N TRP A 128 -14.26 -14.88 15.56
CA TRP A 128 -13.02 -15.43 15.05
C TRP A 128 -12.95 -16.95 15.20
N LYS A 129 -12.79 -17.65 14.08
CA LYS A 129 -12.60 -19.10 14.05
C LYS A 129 -11.84 -19.53 12.79
N LEU A 130 -10.83 -20.39 12.97
CA LEU A 130 -10.15 -21.10 11.89
C LEU A 130 -10.50 -22.59 11.92
N MET A 131 -10.27 -23.28 10.80
CA MET A 131 -10.46 -24.74 10.71
C MET A 131 -9.55 -25.50 11.68
N ASP A 132 -8.29 -25.07 11.81
CA ASP A 132 -7.35 -25.64 12.77
C ASP A 132 -7.59 -25.03 14.18
N PRO A 133 -7.92 -25.85 15.21
CA PRO A 133 -8.22 -25.34 16.55
C PRO A 133 -7.02 -24.64 17.22
N THR A 134 -5.80 -25.07 16.93
CA THR A 134 -4.59 -24.46 17.47
C THR A 134 -4.36 -23.10 16.83
N ALA A 135 -4.38 -22.99 15.51
CA ALA A 135 -4.30 -21.72 14.81
C ALA A 135 -5.44 -20.77 15.26
N SER A 136 -6.67 -21.29 15.37
CA SER A 136 -7.82 -20.51 15.82
C SER A 136 -7.62 -19.90 17.21
N SER A 137 -7.04 -20.65 18.16
CA SER A 137 -6.83 -20.19 19.53
C SER A 137 -5.52 -19.43 19.75
N GLN A 138 -4.51 -19.67 18.92
CA GLN A 138 -3.16 -19.15 19.11
C GLN A 138 -2.78 -17.98 18.19
N THR A 139 -3.56 -17.69 17.14
CA THR A 139 -3.28 -16.55 16.26
C THR A 139 -3.26 -15.23 17.03
N THR A 140 -2.15 -14.50 16.92
CA THR A 140 -1.98 -13.15 17.48
C THR A 140 -2.28 -12.06 16.45
N ILE A 141 -2.42 -10.81 16.88
CA ILE A 141 -2.45 -9.65 15.98
C ILE A 141 -1.18 -9.62 15.10
N GLN A 142 -0.01 -9.92 15.66
CA GLN A 142 1.24 -10.03 14.91
C GLN A 142 1.16 -11.07 13.79
N ASP A 143 0.59 -12.25 14.04
CA ASP A 143 0.49 -13.31 13.04
C ASP A 143 -0.44 -12.91 11.88
N VAL A 144 -1.53 -12.17 12.15
CA VAL A 144 -2.45 -11.64 11.13
C VAL A 144 -1.71 -10.69 10.19
N MET A 145 -0.94 -9.74 10.73
CA MET A 145 -0.23 -8.72 9.94
C MET A 145 0.99 -9.27 9.18
N SER A 146 1.52 -10.42 9.60
CA SER A 146 2.74 -11.02 9.04
C SER A 146 2.49 -12.27 8.19
N HIS A 147 1.22 -12.54 7.81
CA HIS A 147 0.85 -13.69 7.00
C HIS A 147 1.21 -15.05 7.65
N ARG A 148 1.12 -15.16 8.98
CA ARG A 148 1.55 -16.36 9.74
C ARG A 148 0.41 -17.14 10.37
N THR A 149 -0.81 -16.92 9.91
CA THR A 149 -1.99 -17.62 10.42
C THR A 149 -2.15 -19.03 9.85
N GLY A 150 -1.33 -19.39 8.86
CA GLY A 150 -1.43 -20.66 8.13
C GLY A 150 -2.54 -20.68 7.09
N MET A 151 -3.28 -19.59 6.90
CA MET A 151 -4.27 -19.50 5.84
C MET A 151 -3.58 -19.27 4.48
N PRO A 152 -3.91 -20.08 3.46
CA PRO A 152 -3.34 -19.91 2.12
C PRO A 152 -3.88 -18.65 1.45
N ARG A 153 -3.30 -18.30 0.32
CA ARG A 153 -3.80 -17.26 -0.57
C ARG A 153 -5.22 -17.59 -1.06
N HIS A 154 -6.21 -17.03 -0.39
CA HIS A 154 -7.62 -17.15 -0.78
C HIS A 154 -8.02 -16.20 -1.92
N ASP A 155 -7.03 -15.60 -2.60
CA ASP A 155 -7.27 -14.49 -3.51
C ASP A 155 -8.28 -14.87 -4.59
N PHE A 156 -8.23 -16.09 -5.15
CA PHE A 156 -9.31 -16.74 -5.90
C PHE A 156 -9.03 -18.26 -6.01
N ILE A 157 -10.02 -19.12 -5.74
CA ILE A 157 -9.98 -20.60 -5.80
C ILE A 157 -9.44 -21.12 -7.17
N PHE A 158 -8.12 -21.25 -7.36
CA PHE A 158 -7.49 -21.75 -8.60
C PHE A 158 -6.40 -22.81 -8.34
N PRO A 159 -6.16 -23.74 -9.30
CA PRO A 159 -5.58 -25.06 -9.04
C PRO A 159 -4.04 -25.14 -9.11
N SER A 160 -3.33 -24.01 -8.93
CA SER A 160 -1.87 -23.96 -9.14
C SER A 160 -1.04 -23.47 -7.96
N ASP A 161 -1.59 -23.48 -6.74
CA ASP A 161 -0.82 -23.28 -5.52
C ASP A 161 0.20 -24.42 -5.37
N THR A 162 1.41 -24.18 -5.85
CA THR A 162 2.55 -25.06 -5.62
C THR A 162 3.62 -24.21 -4.95
N VAL A 163 4.00 -24.62 -3.73
CA VAL A 163 4.55 -23.84 -2.59
C VAL A 163 3.42 -23.18 -1.76
N PRO A 164 3.41 -23.25 -0.41
CA PRO A 164 2.42 -22.53 0.38
C PRO A 164 2.70 -21.02 0.27
N ASP A 165 2.06 -20.35 -0.69
CA ASP A 165 1.96 -18.90 -0.72
C ASP A 165 1.07 -18.49 0.47
N ILE A 166 1.72 -17.98 1.52
CA ILE A 166 1.09 -17.57 2.77
C ILE A 166 0.48 -16.17 2.67
N TYR A 167 0.68 -15.45 1.55
CA TYR A 167 0.07 -14.15 1.34
C TYR A 167 -1.46 -14.26 1.40
N ASN A 168 -2.11 -13.37 2.14
CA ASN A 168 -3.52 -13.53 2.48
C ASN A 168 -4.23 -12.18 2.64
N ASN A 169 -5.18 -11.89 1.74
CA ASN A 169 -5.98 -10.66 1.81
C ASN A 169 -7.00 -10.65 2.95
N HIS A 170 -7.57 -11.80 3.34
CA HIS A 170 -8.59 -11.86 4.40
C HIS A 170 -8.05 -11.44 5.76
N MET A 171 -6.75 -11.64 6.03
CA MET A 171 -6.13 -11.14 7.24
C MET A 171 -6.14 -9.61 7.31
N TYR A 172 -6.03 -8.93 6.16
CA TYR A 172 -6.12 -7.47 6.10
C TYR A 172 -7.56 -6.97 6.15
N THR A 173 -8.51 -7.71 5.59
CA THR A 173 -9.95 -7.50 5.85
C THR A 173 -10.25 -7.53 7.35
N LEU A 174 -9.65 -8.48 8.10
CA LEU A 174 -9.79 -8.55 9.54
C LEU A 174 -9.17 -7.33 10.26
N LEU A 175 -8.00 -6.86 9.83
CA LEU A 175 -7.39 -5.65 10.40
C LEU A 175 -8.26 -4.40 10.17
N SER A 176 -8.87 -4.27 8.99
CA SER A 176 -9.84 -3.19 8.71
C SER A 176 -11.07 -3.26 9.63
N TYR A 177 -11.38 -4.42 10.23
CA TYR A 177 -12.46 -4.55 11.18
C TYR A 177 -12.11 -4.05 12.60
N PHE A 178 -10.83 -3.84 12.92
CA PHE A 178 -10.42 -3.45 14.28
C PHE A 178 -10.88 -2.05 14.69
N PRO A 179 -10.72 -0.98 13.87
CA PRO A 179 -11.23 0.33 14.27
C PRO A 179 -12.73 0.37 14.57
N PRO A 180 -13.63 -0.15 13.70
CA PRO A 180 -15.06 -0.11 14.01
C PRO A 180 -15.41 -0.98 15.22
N LEU A 181 -14.76 -2.15 15.39
CA LEU A 181 -14.99 -3.01 16.55
C LEU A 181 -14.59 -2.34 17.88
N LEU A 182 -13.43 -1.69 17.91
CA LEU A 182 -12.81 -1.21 19.15
C LEU A 182 -13.17 0.26 19.48
N THR A 183 -13.60 1.03 18.48
CA THR A 183 -13.87 2.47 18.65
C THR A 183 -15.24 2.92 18.13
N GLY A 184 -15.93 2.08 17.35
CA GLY A 184 -17.15 2.47 16.63
C GLY A 184 -16.89 3.34 15.38
N ILE A 185 -15.64 3.71 15.10
CA ILE A 185 -15.26 4.52 13.94
C ILE A 185 -14.96 3.61 12.75
N PRO A 186 -15.60 3.80 11.58
CA PRO A 186 -15.26 3.05 10.37
C PRO A 186 -13.78 3.19 10.00
N PHE A 187 -13.19 2.13 9.46
CA PHE A 187 -11.76 2.07 9.14
C PHE A 187 -11.28 3.24 8.27
N GLU A 188 -12.03 3.58 7.21
CA GLU A 188 -11.65 4.66 6.29
C GLU A 188 -11.62 6.01 6.99
N ILE A 189 -12.57 6.24 7.91
CA ILE A 189 -12.64 7.45 8.72
C ILE A 189 -11.51 7.47 9.74
N TYR A 190 -11.21 6.34 10.37
CA TYR A 190 -10.12 6.22 11.32
C TYR A 190 -8.76 6.55 10.68
N VAL A 191 -8.43 5.93 9.53
CA VAL A 191 -7.20 6.24 8.79
C VAL A 191 -7.19 7.70 8.35
N ASN A 192 -8.31 8.22 7.85
CA ASN A 192 -8.40 9.61 7.44
C ASN A 192 -8.13 10.59 8.59
N ASP A 193 -8.74 10.37 9.76
CA ASP A 193 -8.68 11.31 10.88
C ASP A 193 -7.36 11.22 11.66
N PHE A 194 -6.76 10.03 11.76
CA PHE A 194 -5.55 9.82 12.56
C PHE A 194 -4.26 9.72 11.74
N ILE A 195 -4.33 9.62 10.40
CA ILE A 195 -3.14 9.56 9.53
C ILE A 195 -3.23 10.62 8.43
N LEU A 196 -4.25 10.60 7.56
CA LEU A 196 -4.23 11.41 6.34
C LEU A 196 -4.39 12.91 6.60
N LYS A 197 -5.39 13.31 7.39
CA LYS A 197 -5.63 14.71 7.75
C LYS A 197 -4.46 15.32 8.52
N PRO A 198 -3.91 14.68 9.59
CA PRO A 198 -2.72 15.20 10.26
C PRO A 198 -1.49 15.32 9.34
N LEU A 199 -1.38 14.46 8.32
CA LEU A 199 -0.32 14.54 7.31
C LEU A 199 -0.57 15.53 6.17
N GLY A 200 -1.77 16.09 6.07
CA GLY A 200 -2.16 16.93 4.93
C GLY A 200 -2.22 16.18 3.60
N MET A 201 -2.40 14.84 3.61
CA MET A 201 -2.60 14.01 2.43
C MET A 201 -4.04 14.17 1.88
N ASN A 202 -4.35 15.38 1.39
CA ASN A 202 -5.71 15.83 1.14
C ASN A 202 -6.36 15.25 -0.13
N SER A 203 -5.57 14.65 -1.02
CA SER A 203 -6.07 14.03 -2.26
C SER A 203 -6.37 12.54 -2.08
N THR A 204 -5.77 11.94 -1.05
CA THR A 204 -5.82 10.51 -0.76
C THR A 204 -7.15 10.10 -0.15
N THR A 205 -7.73 9.01 -0.63
CA THR A 205 -9.05 8.55 -0.21
C THR A 205 -9.25 7.05 -0.41
N TYR A 206 -10.20 6.47 0.33
CA TYR A 206 -10.75 5.13 0.08
C TYR A 206 -12.04 5.17 -0.75
N PHE A 207 -12.56 6.36 -1.06
CA PHE A 207 -13.85 6.54 -1.73
C PHE A 207 -13.63 6.82 -3.22
N SER A 208 -13.91 5.83 -4.07
CA SER A 208 -13.74 5.97 -5.52
C SER A 208 -14.65 7.07 -6.09
N LYS A 209 -15.84 7.30 -5.50
CA LYS A 209 -16.69 8.44 -5.87
C LYS A 209 -15.95 9.78 -5.71
N THR A 210 -15.31 10.01 -4.58
CA THR A 210 -14.51 11.23 -4.34
C THR A 210 -13.38 11.36 -5.36
N ALA A 211 -12.68 10.27 -5.66
CA ALA A 211 -11.62 10.27 -6.67
C ALA A 211 -12.15 10.59 -8.08
N VAL A 212 -13.30 10.03 -8.48
CA VAL A 212 -13.96 10.33 -9.76
C VAL A 212 -14.40 11.80 -9.83
N GLU A 213 -15.05 12.30 -8.78
CA GLU A 213 -15.56 13.68 -8.71
C GLU A 213 -14.43 14.73 -8.71
N SER A 214 -13.22 14.36 -8.26
CA SER A 214 -12.04 15.24 -8.38
C SER A 214 -11.61 15.50 -9.82
N GLY A 215 -12.01 14.65 -10.78
CA GLY A 215 -11.56 14.70 -12.18
C GLY A 215 -10.13 14.16 -12.41
N HIS A 216 -9.39 13.85 -11.35
CA HIS A 216 -7.98 13.44 -11.40
C HIS A 216 -7.76 11.92 -11.42
N LEU A 217 -8.80 11.10 -11.26
CA LEU A 217 -8.67 9.64 -11.33
C LEU A 217 -8.23 9.17 -12.71
N ALA A 218 -7.13 8.40 -12.74
CA ALA A 218 -6.64 7.71 -13.93
C ALA A 218 -7.52 6.50 -14.28
N ASP A 219 -7.56 6.16 -15.56
CA ASP A 219 -8.15 4.91 -16.03
C ASP A 219 -7.28 3.72 -15.59
N GLY A 220 -7.91 2.60 -15.24
CA GLY A 220 -7.21 1.32 -15.16
C GLY A 220 -6.85 0.87 -16.57
N MET A 221 -5.62 1.11 -17.04
CA MET A 221 -5.23 0.82 -18.42
C MET A 221 -4.57 -0.56 -18.55
N GLY A 222 -4.99 -1.33 -19.55
CA GLY A 222 -4.39 -2.63 -19.90
C GLY A 222 -4.49 -2.89 -21.41
N ARG A 223 -4.08 -4.08 -21.85
CA ARG A 223 -4.09 -4.48 -23.27
C ARG A 223 -4.91 -5.73 -23.50
N ASP A 224 -5.82 -5.67 -24.48
CA ASP A 224 -6.51 -6.83 -25.05
C ASP A 224 -5.71 -7.46 -26.19
N GLY A 225 -5.93 -8.76 -26.42
CA GLY A 225 -5.32 -9.49 -27.54
C GLY A 225 -3.83 -9.78 -27.35
N VAL A 226 -3.32 -9.68 -26.12
CA VAL A 226 -1.96 -10.07 -25.77
C VAL A 226 -1.95 -11.54 -25.36
N ASN A 227 -1.14 -12.35 -26.03
CA ASN A 227 -0.87 -13.71 -25.57
C ASN A 227 0.13 -13.66 -24.41
N GLN A 228 -0.39 -13.50 -23.19
CA GLN A 228 0.44 -13.33 -21.99
C GLN A 228 1.29 -14.56 -21.63
N THR A 229 1.09 -15.72 -22.26
CA THR A 229 1.97 -16.89 -22.07
C THR A 229 3.24 -16.82 -22.91
N GLU A 230 3.22 -16.05 -24.00
CA GLU A 230 4.35 -15.89 -24.92
C GLU A 230 5.04 -14.54 -24.73
N ASP A 231 4.28 -13.49 -24.47
CA ASP A 231 4.79 -12.14 -24.24
C ASP A 231 3.86 -11.35 -23.31
N VAL A 232 4.27 -11.21 -22.04
CA VAL A 232 3.52 -10.44 -21.04
C VAL A 232 3.53 -8.93 -21.32
N PHE A 233 4.42 -8.44 -22.19
CA PHE A 233 4.55 -7.03 -22.58
C PHE A 233 4.06 -6.78 -24.02
N GLY A 234 3.34 -7.73 -24.61
CA GLY A 234 2.95 -7.67 -26.02
C GLY A 234 2.11 -6.43 -26.38
N LEU A 235 2.25 -6.01 -27.63
CA LEU A 235 1.60 -4.83 -28.20
C LEU A 235 0.14 -5.13 -28.61
N GLY A 236 -0.69 -5.43 -27.61
CA GLY A 236 -2.14 -5.53 -27.78
C GLY A 236 -2.85 -4.18 -27.85
N ARG A 237 -4.18 -4.20 -27.97
CA ARG A 237 -5.02 -3.00 -28.02
C ARG A 237 -5.22 -2.43 -26.61
N VAL A 238 -4.83 -1.17 -26.42
CA VAL A 238 -5.06 -0.46 -25.15
C VAL A 238 -6.55 -0.29 -24.87
N ARG A 239 -6.96 -0.56 -23.63
CA ARG A 239 -8.32 -0.31 -23.14
C ARG A 239 -8.32 0.16 -21.68
N ALA A 240 -9.39 0.84 -21.30
CA ALA A 240 -9.71 1.13 -19.91
C ALA A 240 -10.48 -0.06 -19.31
N TYR A 241 -10.18 -0.38 -18.06
CA TYR A 241 -10.88 -1.31 -17.21
C TYR A 241 -11.56 -0.53 -16.08
N PRO A 242 -12.78 -0.93 -15.67
CA PRO A 242 -13.42 -0.35 -14.51
C PRO A 242 -12.54 -0.46 -13.26
N PHE A 243 -12.67 0.51 -12.36
CA PHE A 243 -12.02 0.45 -11.06
C PHE A 243 -12.47 -0.82 -10.31
N TRP A 244 -11.50 -1.59 -9.80
CA TRP A 244 -11.72 -2.96 -9.32
C TRP A 244 -12.72 -3.08 -8.16
N ALA A 245 -12.72 -2.12 -7.24
CA ALA A 245 -13.60 -2.12 -6.06
C ALA A 245 -14.21 -0.72 -5.89
N PRO A 246 -15.26 -0.38 -6.66
CA PRO A 246 -15.90 0.92 -6.52
C PRO A 246 -16.52 1.03 -5.13
N ASN A 247 -16.19 2.12 -4.43
CA ASN A 247 -16.85 2.55 -3.21
C ASN A 247 -17.57 3.87 -3.51
N GLU A 248 -18.90 3.83 -3.48
CA GLU A 248 -19.78 4.97 -3.80
C GLU A 248 -19.81 6.07 -2.72
N GLY A 249 -18.88 6.03 -1.75
CA GLY A 249 -18.72 7.05 -0.72
C GLY A 249 -19.26 6.66 0.65
N ASN A 250 -19.61 5.39 0.86
CA ASN A 250 -20.09 4.90 2.15
C ASN A 250 -18.94 4.29 2.95
N PRO A 251 -18.69 4.77 4.19
CA PRO A 251 -17.70 4.15 5.08
C PRO A 251 -18.12 2.74 5.51
N GLY A 252 -17.15 1.93 5.97
CA GLY A 252 -17.38 0.58 6.46
C GLY A 252 -17.21 -0.51 5.41
N ASN A 253 -16.53 -0.21 4.30
CA ASN A 253 -16.18 -1.23 3.33
C ASN A 253 -14.97 -2.03 3.83
N VAL A 254 -15.21 -3.30 4.16
CA VAL A 254 -14.17 -4.21 4.67
C VAL A 254 -13.06 -4.52 3.64
N LEU A 255 -13.25 -4.15 2.37
CA LEU A 255 -12.24 -4.27 1.32
C LEU A 255 -11.32 -3.04 1.22
N SER A 256 -11.58 -1.98 2.00
CA SER A 256 -10.82 -0.74 1.94
C SER A 256 -9.34 -0.97 2.28
N GLY A 257 -9.02 -1.65 3.39
CA GLY A 257 -7.64 -1.84 3.81
C GLY A 257 -6.81 -2.80 2.95
N LEU A 258 -7.44 -3.82 2.35
CA LEU A 258 -6.70 -4.78 1.53
C LEU A 258 -6.27 -4.23 0.16
N GLY A 259 -6.94 -3.19 -0.36
CA GLY A 259 -6.64 -2.67 -1.70
C GLY A 259 -7.41 -1.44 -2.19
N GLY A 260 -8.21 -0.78 -1.34
CA GLY A 260 -9.09 0.32 -1.73
C GLY A 260 -8.46 1.72 -1.73
N PHE A 261 -7.18 1.85 -1.40
CA PHE A 261 -6.54 3.16 -1.27
C PHE A 261 -6.23 3.79 -2.63
N ILE A 262 -6.63 5.05 -2.79
CA ILE A 262 -6.42 5.87 -3.98
C ILE A 262 -5.60 7.08 -3.56
N SER A 263 -4.50 7.33 -4.25
CA SER A 263 -3.59 8.43 -3.91
C SER A 263 -2.90 8.97 -5.16
N ASN A 264 -2.18 10.08 -5.01
CA ASN A 264 -1.32 10.65 -6.05
C ASN A 264 0.12 10.72 -5.55
N VAL A 265 1.04 11.08 -6.43
CA VAL A 265 2.46 11.08 -6.10
C VAL A 265 2.83 12.18 -5.09
N LYS A 266 2.10 13.30 -5.04
CA LYS A 266 2.28 14.38 -4.05
C LYS A 266 1.93 13.97 -2.63
N ASP A 267 0.84 13.25 -2.44
CA ASP A 267 0.50 12.73 -1.12
C ASP A 267 1.48 11.60 -0.73
N MET A 268 1.90 10.78 -1.70
CA MET A 268 2.81 9.67 -1.45
C MET A 268 4.26 10.12 -1.14
N GLU A 269 4.72 11.29 -1.60
CA GLU A 269 6.01 11.84 -1.14
C GLU A 269 5.93 12.31 0.33
N ILE A 270 4.81 12.88 0.78
CA ILE A 270 4.58 13.23 2.19
C ILE A 270 4.60 11.95 3.02
N TRP A 271 3.92 10.91 2.54
CA TRP A 271 3.91 9.60 3.16
C TRP A 271 5.31 9.01 3.30
N LEU A 272 6.11 9.06 2.24
CA LEU A 272 7.49 8.53 2.25
C LEU A 272 8.40 9.33 3.20
N GLN A 273 8.28 10.66 3.22
CA GLN A 273 9.00 11.50 4.19
C GLN A 273 8.60 11.15 5.63
N THR A 274 7.30 10.90 5.88
CA THR A 274 6.80 10.50 7.21
C THR A 274 7.41 9.18 7.67
N LEU A 275 7.48 8.17 6.79
CA LEU A 275 8.11 6.89 7.08
C LEU A 275 9.61 7.03 7.38
N LEU A 276 10.34 7.80 6.56
CA LEU A 276 11.77 8.09 6.77
C LEU A 276 12.04 9.03 7.97
N GLY A 277 11.01 9.76 8.39
CA GLY A 277 10.97 10.65 9.55
C GLY A 277 10.52 9.95 10.83
N GLU A 278 10.38 8.63 10.81
CA GLU A 278 9.93 7.81 11.95
C GLU A 278 8.55 8.23 12.50
N GLY A 279 7.63 8.57 11.59
CA GLY A 279 6.23 8.90 11.92
C GLY A 279 5.96 10.39 12.18
N ARG A 280 6.97 11.23 11.97
CA ARG A 280 6.84 12.70 12.09
C ARG A 280 6.37 13.35 10.80
N HIS A 281 5.53 14.36 10.94
CA HIS A 281 5.10 15.21 9.85
C HIS A 281 6.30 15.96 9.23
N PRO A 282 6.43 15.99 7.90
CA PRO A 282 7.65 16.49 7.26
C PRO A 282 7.84 18.00 7.34
N ALA A 283 6.77 18.79 7.55
CA ALA A 283 6.85 20.26 7.54
C ALA A 283 7.18 20.87 8.91
N ASP A 284 6.69 20.27 10.00
CA ASP A 284 6.79 20.82 11.37
C ASP A 284 7.44 19.85 12.37
N GLY A 285 7.66 18.59 11.99
CA GLY A 285 8.29 17.57 12.83
C GLY A 285 7.40 17.00 13.94
N GLU A 286 6.11 17.37 13.97
CA GLU A 286 5.16 16.83 14.94
C GLU A 286 4.96 15.32 14.74
N THR A 287 4.85 14.57 15.83
CA THR A 287 4.62 13.13 15.76
C THR A 287 3.16 12.86 15.40
N VAL A 288 2.93 12.30 14.20
CA VAL A 288 1.60 11.83 13.78
C VAL A 288 1.42 10.36 14.11
N ILE A 289 2.44 9.54 13.81
CA ILE A 289 2.49 8.13 14.13
C ILE A 289 3.61 7.91 15.16
N PRO A 290 3.36 7.26 16.30
CA PRO A 290 4.41 6.98 17.28
C PRO A 290 5.59 6.21 16.66
N GLU A 291 6.81 6.59 17.03
CA GLU A 291 8.05 6.00 16.50
C GLU A 291 8.14 4.49 16.77
N ASP A 292 7.69 4.05 17.94
CA ASP A 292 7.65 2.63 18.31
C ASP A 292 6.66 1.83 17.45
N VAL A 293 5.54 2.44 17.04
CA VAL A 293 4.63 1.85 16.06
C VAL A 293 5.33 1.72 14.70
N ILE A 294 5.94 2.78 14.18
CA ILE A 294 6.65 2.75 12.88
C ILE A 294 7.73 1.66 12.89
N ARG A 295 8.57 1.62 13.93
CA ARG A 295 9.65 0.63 14.05
C ARG A 295 9.11 -0.80 14.16
N ARG A 296 7.99 -0.99 14.87
CA ARG A 296 7.37 -2.31 14.97
C ARG A 296 6.81 -2.77 13.63
N VAL A 297 6.09 -1.90 12.92
CA VAL A 297 5.51 -2.21 11.60
C VAL A 297 6.59 -2.46 10.54
N ALA A 298 7.74 -1.78 10.64
CA ALA A 298 8.90 -2.02 9.79
C ALA A 298 9.72 -3.26 10.19
N SER A 299 9.40 -3.94 11.31
CA SER A 299 10.13 -5.13 11.74
C SER A 299 9.75 -6.35 10.90
N GLY A 300 10.74 -6.95 10.24
CA GLY A 300 10.55 -8.19 9.47
C GLY A 300 10.30 -9.39 10.38
N VAL A 301 9.04 -9.70 10.65
CA VAL A 301 8.64 -10.90 11.40
C VAL A 301 8.17 -11.96 10.43
N THR A 302 8.95 -13.04 10.29
CA THR A 302 8.63 -14.16 9.40
C THR A 302 8.64 -15.49 10.15
N ILE A 303 8.21 -16.57 9.50
CA ILE A 303 8.38 -17.94 10.00
C ILE A 303 9.78 -18.41 9.58
N ALA A 304 10.63 -18.76 10.54
CA ALA A 304 11.86 -19.46 10.22
C ALA A 304 11.51 -20.89 9.81
N ILE A 305 11.92 -21.31 8.61
CA ILE A 305 11.92 -22.73 8.25
C ILE A 305 13.01 -23.38 9.12
N PRO A 306 12.70 -24.35 9.99
CA PRO A 306 13.73 -25.04 10.76
C PRO A 306 14.78 -25.61 9.81
N ALA A 307 16.06 -25.41 10.13
CA ALA A 307 17.12 -26.10 9.40
C ALA A 307 16.89 -27.61 9.50
N ALA A 308 16.88 -28.28 8.34
CA ALA A 308 16.68 -29.73 8.23
C ALA A 308 17.83 -30.52 8.88
#